data_AF-A0A2S8U9Z4-F1
#
_entry.id   AF-A0A2S8U9Z4-F1
#
_cell.length_a   1.000
_cell.length_b   1.000
_cell.length_c   1.000
_cell.angle_alpha   90.00
_cell.angle_beta   90.00
_cell.angle_gamma   90.00
#
_symmetry.space_group_name_H-M   'P 1'
#
loop_
_entity.id
_entity.type
_entity.pdbx_description
1 polymer ?
#
loop_
_entity_poly.entity_id
_entity_poly.type
_entity_poly.pdbx_seq_one_letter_code
_entity_poly.pdbx_strand_id
1 'polypeptide(L)'
;MIDQFKFLNPQALISIFGKIPKFEESELLDVRLKRDGPTLVIQLMTKENVENKPKRWNKWDVIYVEISFFTIHNLTIKGLGTENIIDYFEINTIEEEGLLKIKCKNQMLVECSFEWAKVEGVTPGLIGLP
;
A
#
# COMPACT_ATOMS: atom_id res chain seq x y z
N MET A 1 -6.53 -11.22 3.87
CA MET A 1 -6.64 -11.73 2.47
C MET A 1 -7.35 -10.63 1.69
N ILE A 2 -6.75 -10.03 0.66
CA ILE A 2 -7.32 -8.83 0.03
C ILE A 2 -8.55 -9.22 -0.80
N ASP A 3 -9.73 -8.87 -0.31
CA ASP A 3 -10.99 -9.08 -1.01
C ASP A 3 -11.09 -8.11 -2.20
N GLN A 4 -11.26 -8.65 -3.40
CA GLN A 4 -11.13 -7.90 -4.65
C GLN A 4 -12.25 -6.86 -4.87
N PHE A 5 -13.34 -6.93 -4.10
CA PHE A 5 -14.57 -6.17 -4.37
C PHE A 5 -14.52 -4.67 -4.02
N LYS A 6 -13.53 -4.18 -3.26
CA LYS A 6 -13.39 -2.75 -2.89
C LYS A 6 -12.11 -2.09 -3.36
N PHE A 7 -11.32 -2.79 -4.17
CA PHE A 7 -10.14 -2.22 -4.83
C PHE A 7 -10.53 -1.76 -6.23
N LEU A 8 -10.39 -0.46 -6.49
CA LEU A 8 -10.37 0.09 -7.82
C LEU A 8 -8.97 -0.10 -8.41
N ASN A 9 -8.93 -0.60 -9.63
CA ASN A 9 -7.69 -0.89 -10.38
C ASN A 9 -6.69 -1.87 -9.71
N PRO A 10 -7.13 -3.02 -9.14
CA PRO A 10 -6.21 -4.04 -8.62
C PRO A 10 -5.35 -4.64 -9.74
N GLN A 11 -5.81 -4.52 -10.99
CA GLN A 11 -5.08 -4.93 -12.18
C GLN A 11 -3.74 -4.21 -12.35
N ALA A 12 -3.58 -2.99 -11.82
CA ALA A 12 -2.28 -2.32 -11.80
C ALA A 12 -1.23 -3.09 -10.99
N LEU A 13 -1.64 -3.77 -9.90
CA LEU A 13 -0.75 -4.63 -9.12
C LEU A 13 -0.59 -6.00 -9.80
N ILE A 14 -1.71 -6.64 -10.17
CA ILE A 14 -1.71 -7.99 -10.76
C ILE A 14 -0.90 -8.02 -12.07
N SER A 15 -1.01 -6.98 -12.91
CA SER A 15 -0.25 -6.90 -14.17
C SER A 15 1.26 -6.73 -13.99
N ILE A 16 1.75 -6.40 -12.79
CA ILE A 16 3.18 -6.26 -12.46
C ILE A 16 3.67 -7.48 -11.69
N PHE A 17 2.94 -7.86 -10.63
CA PHE A 17 3.35 -8.87 -9.66
C PHE A 17 2.70 -10.24 -9.88
N GLY A 18 1.82 -10.39 -10.88
CA GLY A 18 1.02 -11.60 -11.14
C GLY A 18 -0.12 -11.84 -10.15
N LYS A 19 -0.09 -11.16 -9.00
CA LYS A 19 -1.08 -11.20 -7.92
C LYS A 19 -1.13 -9.87 -7.20
N ILE A 20 -2.04 -9.72 -6.24
CA ILE A 20 -1.95 -8.62 -5.28
C ILE A 20 -0.83 -8.97 -4.28
N PRO A 21 0.24 -8.16 -4.17
CA PRO A 21 1.34 -8.41 -3.26
C PRO A 21 0.88 -8.33 -1.79
N LYS A 22 1.61 -9.00 -0.90
CA LYS A 22 1.31 -8.98 0.53
C LYS A 22 1.93 -7.77 1.24
N PHE A 23 2.94 -7.16 0.61
CA PHE A 23 3.70 -6.03 1.16
C PHE A 23 4.43 -6.30 2.49
N GLU A 24 4.54 -7.55 2.93
CA GLU A 24 5.46 -7.95 4.01
C GLU A 24 6.90 -7.56 3.62
N GLU A 25 7.70 -7.09 4.58
CA GLU A 25 9.06 -6.57 4.37
C GLU A 25 9.17 -5.33 3.45
N SER A 26 8.05 -4.77 3.03
CA SER A 26 8.03 -3.48 2.32
C SER A 26 8.12 -2.33 3.31
N GLU A 27 8.60 -1.17 2.86
CA GLU A 27 8.69 0.02 3.71
C GLU A 27 7.50 0.95 3.47
N LEU A 28 6.84 1.37 4.56
CA LEU A 28 5.82 2.41 4.55
C LEU A 28 6.50 3.79 4.57
N LEU A 29 6.59 4.42 3.41
CA LEU A 29 7.28 5.71 3.26
C LEU A 29 6.42 6.87 3.76
N ASP A 30 5.17 6.93 3.31
CA ASP A 30 4.28 8.06 3.57
C ASP A 30 2.90 7.60 4.03
N VAL A 31 2.33 8.38 4.95
CA VAL A 31 0.92 8.29 5.40
C VAL A 31 0.35 9.70 5.40
N ARG A 32 -0.50 10.02 4.42
CA ARG A 32 -0.94 11.40 4.15
C ARG A 32 -2.47 11.50 4.17
N LEU A 33 -2.99 12.57 4.75
CA LEU A 33 -4.41 12.93 4.66
C LEU A 33 -4.59 14.06 3.63
N LYS A 34 -5.57 13.91 2.73
CA LYS A 34 -5.91 14.98 1.78
C LYS A 34 -6.83 16.02 2.42
N ARG A 35 -6.70 17.27 1.97
CA ARG A 35 -7.55 18.39 2.42
C ARG A 35 -9.01 18.22 2.00
N ASP A 36 -9.25 17.79 0.77
CA ASP A 36 -10.57 17.85 0.12
C ASP A 36 -11.47 16.64 0.41
N GLY A 37 -11.15 15.84 1.42
CA GLY A 37 -12.01 14.76 1.90
C GLY A 37 -11.32 13.88 2.94
N PRO A 38 -12.05 13.00 3.63
CA PRO A 38 -11.44 11.98 4.47
C PRO A 38 -10.80 10.91 3.56
N THR A 39 -9.62 11.23 3.02
CA THR A 39 -8.83 10.34 2.15
C THR A 39 -7.45 10.13 2.76
N LEU A 40 -7.11 8.86 2.99
CA LEU A 40 -5.78 8.43 3.37
C LEU A 40 -5.02 8.02 2.12
N VAL A 41 -3.82 8.53 1.92
CA VAL A 41 -2.91 8.04 0.88
C VAL A 41 -1.68 7.47 1.55
N ILE A 42 -1.34 6.24 1.20
CA ILE A 42 -0.09 5.62 1.59
C ILE A 42 0.83 5.46 0.38
N GLN A 43 2.14 5.54 0.63
CA GLN A 43 3.16 5.18 -0.33
C GLN A 43 4.04 4.09 0.25
N LEU A 44 4.18 3.00 -0.49
CA LEU A 44 4.98 1.83 -0.13
C LEU A 44 6.18 1.73 -1.06
N MET A 45 7.32 1.30 -0.53
CA MET A 45 8.46 0.83 -1.31
C MET A 45 8.63 -0.67 -1.09
N THR A 46 8.65 -1.44 -2.16
CA THR A 46 8.72 -2.90 -2.09
C THR A 46 9.79 -3.47 -3.01
N LYS A 47 10.33 -4.61 -2.59
CA LYS A 47 11.19 -5.49 -3.39
C LYS A 47 10.47 -6.79 -3.79
N GLU A 48 9.14 -6.82 -3.68
CA GLU A 48 8.30 -7.90 -4.21
C GLU A 48 8.68 -8.22 -5.67
N ASN A 49 8.71 -9.52 -5.98
CA ASN A 49 9.20 -9.98 -7.28
C ASN A 49 8.29 -9.51 -8.42
N VAL A 50 8.89 -8.93 -9.47
CA VAL A 50 8.16 -8.55 -10.68
C VAL A 50 8.00 -9.77 -11.57
N GLU A 51 6.77 -10.18 -11.79
CA GLU A 51 6.47 -11.26 -12.73
C GLU A 51 6.40 -10.74 -14.17
N ASN A 52 5.79 -9.57 -14.35
CA ASN A 52 5.50 -9.01 -15.67
C ASN A 52 6.05 -7.58 -15.76
N LYS A 53 7.29 -7.46 -16.26
CA LYS A 53 7.94 -6.15 -16.42
C LYS A 53 7.29 -5.33 -17.55
N PRO A 54 6.78 -4.11 -17.29
CA PRO A 54 6.37 -3.20 -18.35
C PRO A 54 7.52 -2.83 -19.29
N LYS A 55 7.25 -2.74 -20.59
CA LYS A 55 8.26 -2.37 -21.61
C LYS A 55 8.97 -1.04 -21.33
N ARG A 56 8.26 -0.09 -20.73
CA ARG A 56 8.75 1.24 -20.35
C ARG A 56 9.69 1.24 -19.13
N TRP A 57 9.79 0.14 -18.38
CA TRP A 57 10.68 0.06 -17.23
C TRP A 57 12.09 -0.33 -17.69
N ASN A 58 13.07 0.48 -17.29
CA ASN A 58 14.49 0.24 -17.56
C ASN A 58 15.11 -0.61 -16.44
N LYS A 59 16.09 -0.08 -15.70
CA LYS A 59 16.65 -0.69 -14.50
C LYS A 59 15.85 -0.23 -13.28
N TRP A 60 15.66 -1.12 -12.32
CA TRP A 60 15.05 -0.82 -11.01
C TRP A 60 15.65 -1.76 -9.96
N ASP A 61 15.62 -1.33 -8.70
CA ASP A 61 15.98 -2.14 -7.52
C ASP A 61 14.86 -2.18 -6.47
N VAL A 62 13.86 -1.30 -6.62
CA VAL A 62 12.64 -1.22 -5.81
C VAL A 62 11.45 -0.80 -6.68
N ILE A 63 10.25 -0.96 -6.12
CA ILE A 63 9.00 -0.53 -6.74
C ILE A 63 8.22 0.30 -5.73
N TYR A 64 7.71 1.44 -6.18
CA TYR A 64 6.82 2.27 -5.40
C TYR A 64 5.38 1.98 -5.76
N VAL A 65 4.55 1.77 -4.74
CA VAL A 65 3.11 1.58 -4.87
C VAL A 65 2.41 2.67 -4.07
N GLU A 66 1.55 3.45 -4.75
CA GLU A 66 0.70 4.43 -4.10
C GLU A 66 -0.76 3.93 -4.08
N ILE A 67 -1.37 3.98 -2.90
CA ILE A 67 -2.76 3.54 -2.69
C ILE A 67 -3.51 4.65 -1.96
N SER A 68 -4.66 5.04 -2.50
CA SER A 68 -5.61 5.92 -1.83
C SER A 68 -6.75 5.11 -1.23
N PHE A 69 -7.16 5.45 -0.01
CA PHE A 69 -8.35 4.95 0.67
C PHE A 69 -9.32 6.11 0.86
N PHE A 70 -10.56 5.92 0.42
CA PHE A 70 -11.56 6.98 0.35
C PHE A 70 -12.68 6.75 1.36
N THR A 71 -13.28 7.87 1.76
CA THR A 71 -14.32 7.89 2.80
C THR A 71 -13.82 7.18 4.06
N ILE A 72 -12.64 7.55 4.56
CA ILE A 72 -12.06 6.89 5.73
C ILE A 72 -12.78 7.28 7.02
N HIS A 73 -12.89 6.33 7.94
CA HIS A 73 -13.38 6.55 9.29
C HIS A 73 -12.43 5.92 10.31
N ASN A 74 -12.52 6.38 11.57
CA ASN A 74 -11.83 5.79 12.71
C ASN A 74 -10.30 5.64 12.54
N LEU A 75 -9.66 6.57 11.83
CA LEU A 75 -8.22 6.54 11.61
C LEU A 75 -7.45 6.60 12.94
N THR A 76 -6.61 5.59 13.15
CA THR A 76 -5.67 5.51 14.26
C THR A 76 -4.26 5.38 13.71
N ILE A 77 -3.39 6.28 14.14
CA ILE A 77 -1.94 6.18 13.91
C ILE A 77 -1.25 6.19 15.28
N LYS A 78 -0.46 5.16 15.56
CA LYS A 78 0.29 4.99 16.83
C LYS A 78 1.73 4.57 16.55
N GLY A 79 2.61 4.80 17.53
CA GLY A 79 3.99 4.30 17.49
C GLY A 79 4.83 4.88 16.35
N LEU A 80 4.70 6.18 16.08
CA LEU A 80 5.47 6.87 15.03
C LEU A 80 6.98 6.60 15.20
N GLY A 81 7.65 6.34 14.07
CA GLY A 81 9.08 6.02 14.04
C GLY A 81 9.69 6.24 12.67
N THR A 82 10.92 5.75 12.52
CA THR A 82 11.66 5.70 11.25
C THR A 82 11.84 4.24 10.83
N GLU A 83 12.21 4.01 9.57
CA GLU A 83 12.40 2.65 9.01
C GLU A 83 11.14 1.79 9.21
N ASN A 84 10.01 2.26 8.68
CA ASN A 84 8.69 1.66 8.88
C ASN A 84 8.52 0.38 8.03
N ILE A 85 9.30 -0.65 8.34
CA ILE A 85 9.23 -1.95 7.67
C ILE A 85 7.97 -2.68 8.10
N ILE A 86 7.14 -3.03 7.14
CA ILE A 86 5.87 -3.73 7.34
C ILE A 86 6.14 -5.15 7.84
N ASP A 87 5.62 -5.44 9.03
CA ASP A 87 5.49 -6.78 9.59
C ASP A 87 4.18 -7.43 9.13
N TYR A 88 3.12 -6.62 9.02
CA TYR A 88 1.79 -7.07 8.65
C TYR A 88 1.05 -5.99 7.85
N PHE A 89 0.53 -6.37 6.69
CA PHE A 89 -0.37 -5.54 5.88
C PHE A 89 -1.61 -6.34 5.54
N GLU A 90 -2.76 -5.84 5.96
CA GLU A 90 -4.03 -6.49 5.71
C GLU A 90 -5.09 -5.48 5.30
N ILE A 91 -5.87 -5.91 4.31
CA ILE A 91 -7.13 -5.30 3.96
C ILE A 91 -8.18 -6.39 4.02
N ASN A 92 -9.19 -6.17 4.85
CA ASN A 92 -10.34 -7.04 5.00
C ASN A 92 -11.61 -6.29 4.64
N THR A 93 -12.65 -7.04 4.33
CA THR A 93 -14.01 -6.52 4.13
C THR A 93 -14.93 -7.13 5.17
N ILE A 94 -15.55 -6.28 5.96
CA ILE A 94 -16.61 -6.68 6.89
C ILE A 94 -17.86 -5.96 6.40
N GLU A 95 -18.84 -6.74 5.91
CA GLU A 95 -20.07 -6.20 5.33
C GLU A 95 -19.79 -5.17 4.22
N GLU A 96 -20.33 -3.96 4.35
CA GLU A 96 -20.21 -2.86 3.40
C GLU A 96 -18.98 -1.97 3.63
N GLU A 97 -18.17 -2.20 4.67
CA GLU A 97 -16.95 -1.44 4.96
C GLU A 97 -15.64 -2.23 4.72
N GLY A 98 -14.58 -1.54 4.30
CA GLY A 98 -13.22 -2.06 4.21
C GLY A 98 -12.43 -1.68 5.45
N LEU A 99 -11.57 -2.57 5.94
CA LEU A 99 -10.68 -2.33 7.07
C LEU A 99 -9.23 -2.42 6.59
N LEU A 100 -8.46 -1.36 6.82
CA LEU A 100 -7.01 -1.32 6.61
C LEU A 100 -6.32 -1.52 7.95
N LYS A 101 -5.33 -2.42 7.98
CA LYS A 101 -4.42 -2.58 9.11
C LYS A 101 -2.99 -2.75 8.60
N ILE A 102 -2.13 -1.82 8.96
CA ILE A 102 -0.69 -1.87 8.69
C ILE A 102 0.03 -1.83 10.03
N LYS A 103 0.83 -2.86 10.31
CA LYS A 103 1.73 -2.91 11.47
C LYS A 103 3.16 -3.02 10.98
N CYS A 104 4.01 -2.12 11.47
CA CYS A 104 5.43 -2.12 11.19
C CYS A 104 6.22 -2.75 12.34
N LYS A 105 7.43 -3.26 12.05
CA LYS A 105 8.33 -3.89 13.02
C LYS A 105 8.73 -2.93 14.16
N ASN A 106 8.84 -1.65 13.86
CA ASN A 106 9.09 -0.58 14.82
C ASN A 106 7.88 -0.21 15.69
N GLN A 107 6.81 -1.01 15.66
CA GLN A 107 5.54 -0.81 16.38
C GLN A 107 4.65 0.31 15.84
N MET A 108 5.00 0.93 14.71
CA MET A 108 4.07 1.84 14.03
C MET A 108 2.83 1.07 13.58
N LEU A 109 1.67 1.65 13.86
CA LEU A 109 0.37 1.07 13.53
C LEU A 109 -0.46 2.12 12.78
N VAL A 110 -1.03 1.72 11.64
CA VAL A 110 -2.03 2.49 10.89
C VAL A 110 -3.25 1.62 10.72
N GLU A 111 -4.36 2.05 11.28
CA GLU A 111 -5.66 1.36 11.19
C GLU A 111 -6.74 2.36 10.81
N CYS A 112 -7.58 2.02 9.84
CA CYS A 112 -8.79 2.77 9.54
C CYS A 112 -9.82 1.88 8.86
N SER A 113 -11.06 2.34 8.87
CA SER A 113 -12.09 1.80 8.00
C SER A 113 -12.28 2.72 6.78
N PHE A 114 -12.77 2.20 5.67
CA PHE A 114 -12.89 2.91 4.39
C PHE A 114 -13.96 2.28 3.48
N GLU A 115 -14.52 3.05 2.55
CA GLU A 115 -15.52 2.52 1.59
C GLU A 115 -14.88 1.84 0.39
N TRP A 116 -13.84 2.45 -0.20
CA TRP A 116 -13.10 1.86 -1.32
C TRP A 116 -11.65 2.34 -1.34
N ALA A 117 -10.79 1.50 -1.92
CA ALA A 117 -9.37 1.77 -2.10
C ALA A 117 -9.04 1.81 -3.60
N LYS A 118 -8.00 2.52 -3.99
CA LYS A 118 -7.55 2.61 -5.39
C LYS A 118 -6.04 2.53 -5.47
N VAL A 119 -5.53 1.69 -6.37
CA VAL A 119 -4.12 1.78 -6.79
C VAL A 119 -3.96 3.02 -7.66
N GLU A 120 -3.26 4.03 -7.16
CA GLU A 120 -2.99 5.26 -7.91
C GLU A 120 -1.82 5.07 -8.88
N GLY A 121 -0.80 4.33 -8.46
CA GLY A 121 0.38 4.11 -9.30
C GLY A 121 1.26 2.97 -8.82
N VAL A 122 1.89 2.30 -9.79
CA VAL A 122 2.97 1.34 -9.59
C VAL A 122 4.13 1.78 -10.47
N THR A 123 5.23 2.20 -9.85
CA THR A 123 6.35 2.84 -10.55
C THR A 123 7.69 2.23 -10.13
N PRO A 124 8.65 2.08 -11.05
CA PRO A 124 9.97 1.55 -10.72
C PRO A 124 10.81 2.63 -10.04
N GLY A 125 11.64 2.21 -9.10
CA GLY A 125 12.60 3.08 -8.41
C GLY A 125 14.03 2.58 -8.53
N LEU A 126 14.96 3.51 -8.33
CA LEU A 126 16.39 3.23 -8.15
C LEU A 126 16.83 3.95 -6.88
N ILE A 127 17.02 3.19 -5.80
CA ILE A 127 17.63 3.70 -4.55
C ILE A 127 19.15 3.57 -4.58
N GLY A 128 19.68 2.74 -5.49
CA GLY A 128 21.08 2.36 -5.52
C GLY A 128 21.35 1.20 -4.55
N LEU A 129 22.36 0.40 -4.88
CA LEU A 129 22.99 -0.43 -3.86
C LEU A 129 23.71 0.52 -2.89
N PRO A 130 23.65 0.29 -1.56
CA PRO A 130 24.62 0.90 -0.66
C PRO A 130 26.05 0.54 -1.08
#